data_AF-A0A928QWB8-F1
#
_entry.id   AF-A0A928QWB8-F1
#
_cell.length_a   1.000
_cell.length_b   1.000
_cell.length_c   1.000
_cell.angle_alpha   90.00
_cell.angle_beta   90.00
_cell.angle_gamma   90.00
#
_symmetry.space_group_name_H-M   'P 1'
#
loop_
_entity.id
_entity.type
_entity.pdbx_description
1 polymer ?
#
loop_
_entity_poly.entity_id
_entity_poly.type
_entity_poly.pdbx_seq_one_letter_code
_entity_poly.pdbx_strand_id
1 'polypeptide(L)'
;MKEQIHTIPVSEGFESGDECPFCFMERQVERNAIRYFAGPGASYMEPDVRAGTDATGFCAVHMKKLYDYGNTLGSALMLQTHYAGILEEFHQLAAEFQPPEKKGLFTRKKQPSEKDPYWKQLQEQVESCAICDKIEYNMQRYYETFFVMIRDVQFREKVELCKGFCLRHFARLLKEAEKELPNGQRDWFYPAVFALMEENLIRVKEDLDWLIAKYDYRNAGADWKNSRDALQRAMQKLQGLHPADPIYKNE
;
A
#
# COMPACT_ATOMS: atom_id res chain seq x y z
N MET A 1 -7.57 -24.95 -8.60
CA MET A 1 -6.16 -24.94 -8.17
C MET A 1 -5.56 -23.54 -7.97
N LYS A 2 -6.24 -22.44 -8.34
CA LYS A 2 -5.79 -21.07 -8.02
C LYS A 2 -5.96 -20.71 -6.53
N GLU A 3 -6.99 -21.24 -5.87
CA GLU A 3 -7.31 -20.93 -4.47
C GLU A 3 -6.24 -21.38 -3.46
N GLN A 4 -5.47 -22.45 -3.74
CA GLN A 4 -4.50 -23.01 -2.77
C GLN A 4 -3.16 -22.25 -2.71
N ILE A 5 -2.82 -21.41 -3.69
CA ILE A 5 -1.50 -20.75 -3.74
C ILE A 5 -1.44 -19.58 -2.74
N HIS A 6 -2.58 -18.93 -2.49
CA HIS A 6 -2.63 -17.69 -1.70
C HIS A 6 -3.04 -17.93 -0.24
N THR A 7 -3.43 -19.15 0.15
CA THR A 7 -3.81 -19.47 1.52
C THR A 7 -2.63 -19.37 2.50
N ILE A 8 -1.41 -19.67 2.04
CA ILE A 8 -0.21 -19.58 2.87
C ILE A 8 0.06 -18.12 3.26
N PRO A 9 0.23 -17.16 2.32
CA PRO A 9 0.41 -15.75 2.67
C PRO A 9 -0.69 -15.18 3.57
N VAL A 10 -1.95 -15.56 3.32
CA VAL A 10 -3.08 -15.11 4.16
C VAL A 10 -2.96 -15.69 5.58
N SER A 11 -2.68 -16.98 5.71
CA SER A 11 -2.48 -17.61 7.03
C SER A 11 -1.33 -16.96 7.79
N GLU A 12 -0.17 -16.79 7.14
CA GLU A 12 0.99 -16.11 7.72
C GLU A 12 0.67 -14.68 8.15
N GLY A 13 -0.13 -13.96 7.36
CA GLY A 13 -0.60 -12.62 7.72
C GLY A 13 -1.34 -12.59 9.05
N PHE A 14 -2.27 -13.52 9.27
CA PHE A 14 -3.04 -13.60 10.53
C PHE A 14 -2.23 -14.19 11.69
N GLU A 15 -1.14 -14.92 11.42
CA GLU A 15 -0.24 -15.48 12.43
C GLU A 15 0.93 -14.54 12.79
N SER A 16 1.16 -13.48 12.00
CA SER A 16 2.30 -12.55 12.14
C SER A 16 2.32 -11.75 13.45
N GLY A 17 1.17 -11.61 14.13
CA GLY A 17 1.02 -10.74 15.31
C GLY A 17 1.07 -9.24 15.01
N ASP A 18 1.03 -8.86 13.73
CA ASP A 18 1.03 -7.47 13.27
C ASP A 18 -0.27 -6.73 13.66
N GLU A 19 -0.24 -5.40 13.74
CA GLU A 19 -1.46 -4.60 14.01
C GLU A 19 -2.49 -4.68 12.87
N CYS A 20 -2.07 -5.13 11.69
CA CYS A 20 -2.97 -5.42 10.58
C CYS A 20 -2.39 -6.55 9.70
N PRO A 21 -3.05 -7.72 9.61
CA PRO A 21 -2.60 -8.84 8.78
C PRO A 21 -2.37 -8.46 7.31
N PHE A 22 -3.22 -7.59 6.74
CA PHE A 22 -3.07 -7.12 5.36
C PHE A 22 -1.88 -6.18 5.17
N CYS A 23 -1.52 -5.39 6.19
CA CYS A 23 -0.30 -4.58 6.17
C CYS A 23 0.95 -5.47 6.18
N PHE A 24 0.95 -6.57 6.94
CA PHE A 24 2.02 -7.55 6.88
C PHE A 24 2.16 -8.13 5.48
N MET A 25 1.07 -8.64 4.91
CA MET A 25 1.09 -9.24 3.56
C MET A 25 1.54 -8.26 2.48
N GLU A 26 1.02 -7.04 2.49
CA GLU A 26 1.38 -6.00 1.53
C GLU A 26 2.87 -5.66 1.59
N ARG A 27 3.44 -5.55 2.80
CA ARG A 27 4.89 -5.38 2.98
C ARG A 27 5.71 -6.51 2.38
N GLN A 28 5.26 -7.76 2.54
CA GLN A 28 5.95 -8.91 1.94
C GLN A 28 5.90 -8.84 0.41
N VAL A 29 4.73 -8.51 -0.15
CA VAL A 29 4.56 -8.34 -1.60
C VAL A 29 5.46 -7.21 -2.12
N GLU A 30 5.49 -6.06 -1.44
CA GLU A 30 6.33 -4.93 -1.82
C GLU A 30 7.82 -5.30 -1.79
N ARG A 31 8.29 -5.96 -0.73
CA ARG A 31 9.70 -6.42 -0.63
C ARG A 31 10.04 -7.41 -1.74
N ASN A 32 9.13 -8.35 -2.02
CA ASN A 32 9.29 -9.30 -3.11
C ASN A 32 9.33 -8.61 -4.48
N ALA A 33 8.50 -7.58 -4.69
CA ALA A 33 8.51 -6.78 -5.92
C ALA A 33 9.80 -5.94 -6.06
N ILE A 34 10.28 -5.33 -4.98
CA ILE A 34 11.58 -4.63 -4.98
C ILE A 34 12.70 -5.61 -5.30
N ARG A 35 12.74 -6.78 -4.67
CA ARG A 35 13.75 -7.81 -4.96
C ARG A 35 13.65 -8.32 -6.40
N TYR A 36 12.44 -8.45 -6.94
CA TYR A 36 12.23 -8.83 -8.33
C TYR A 36 12.83 -7.83 -9.32
N PHE A 37 12.68 -6.52 -9.06
CA PHE A 37 13.18 -5.47 -9.95
C PHE A 37 14.64 -5.06 -9.69
N ALA A 38 15.13 -5.16 -8.46
CA ALA A 38 16.45 -4.63 -8.06
C ALA A 38 17.38 -5.66 -7.39
N GLY A 39 16.93 -6.89 -7.12
CA GLY A 39 17.72 -7.93 -6.47
C GLY A 39 18.83 -8.56 -7.31
N PRO A 40 19.62 -9.48 -6.72
CA PRO A 40 20.55 -10.32 -7.48
C PRO A 40 19.80 -11.15 -8.53
N GLY A 41 20.24 -11.07 -9.79
CA GLY A 41 19.53 -11.71 -10.90
C GLY A 41 18.21 -11.04 -11.28
N ALA A 42 18.05 -9.75 -10.96
CA ALA A 42 16.81 -9.04 -11.16
C ALA A 42 16.28 -9.14 -12.60
N SER A 43 14.98 -9.38 -12.68
CA SER A 43 14.27 -9.62 -13.92
C SER A 43 14.17 -8.38 -14.81
N TYR A 44 14.57 -7.18 -14.37
CA TYR A 44 14.59 -6.00 -15.26
C TYR A 44 15.53 -6.18 -16.47
N MET A 45 16.42 -7.17 -16.44
CA MET A 45 17.25 -7.56 -17.59
C MET A 45 16.50 -8.44 -18.61
N GLU A 46 15.36 -9.01 -18.23
CA GLU A 46 14.49 -9.76 -19.14
C GLU A 46 13.74 -8.79 -20.05
N PRO A 47 13.74 -8.98 -21.39
CA PRO A 47 13.17 -8.02 -22.33
C PRO A 47 11.73 -7.61 -22.04
N ASP A 48 10.86 -8.58 -21.71
CA ASP A 48 9.44 -8.33 -21.46
C ASP A 48 9.21 -7.52 -20.16
N VAL A 49 10.02 -7.80 -19.14
CA VAL A 49 9.94 -7.11 -17.85
C VAL A 49 10.48 -5.69 -17.98
N ARG A 50 11.59 -5.53 -18.72
CA ARG A 50 12.19 -4.24 -19.03
C ARG A 50 11.19 -3.35 -19.77
N ALA A 51 10.59 -3.86 -20.85
CA ALA A 51 9.59 -3.12 -21.61
C ALA A 51 8.40 -2.69 -20.74
N GLY A 52 7.94 -3.55 -19.83
CA GLY A 52 6.89 -3.21 -18.88
C GLY A 52 7.29 -2.11 -17.89
N THR A 53 8.48 -2.18 -17.31
CA THR A 53 8.97 -1.14 -16.39
C THR A 53 9.29 0.17 -17.09
N ASP A 54 9.75 0.11 -18.34
CA ASP A 54 10.09 1.29 -19.14
C ASP A 54 8.84 2.12 -19.44
N ALA A 55 7.72 1.45 -19.76
CA ALA A 55 6.44 2.10 -20.01
C ALA A 55 5.77 2.61 -18.72
N THR A 56 5.76 1.82 -17.63
CA THR A 56 5.01 2.16 -16.42
C THR A 56 5.78 3.07 -15.45
N GLY A 57 7.10 2.93 -15.35
CA GLY A 57 7.90 3.66 -14.35
C GLY A 57 7.62 3.28 -12.90
N PHE A 58 8.04 4.15 -11.98
CA PHE A 58 7.88 3.98 -10.53
C PHE A 58 7.48 5.28 -9.85
N CYS A 59 6.51 5.21 -8.93
CA CYS A 59 6.13 6.37 -8.12
C CYS A 59 7.27 6.80 -7.19
N ALA A 60 7.20 8.03 -6.68
CA ALA A 60 8.24 8.61 -5.81
C ALA A 60 8.60 7.72 -4.60
N VAL A 61 7.59 7.10 -3.98
CA VAL A 61 7.78 6.20 -2.82
C VAL A 61 8.61 4.97 -3.21
N HIS A 62 8.20 4.29 -4.29
CA HIS A 62 8.88 3.07 -4.72
C HIS A 62 10.24 3.34 -5.35
N MET A 63 10.43 4.49 -6.00
CA MET A 63 11.73 4.93 -6.49
C MET A 63 12.71 5.17 -5.34
N LYS A 64 12.25 5.77 -4.23
CA LYS A 64 13.08 5.89 -3.02
C LYS A 64 13.42 4.52 -2.42
N LYS A 65 12.47 3.59 -2.36
CA LYS A 65 12.71 2.23 -1.85
C LYS A 65 13.68 1.43 -2.72
N LEU A 66 13.61 1.58 -4.06
CA LEU A 66 14.57 0.98 -4.99
C LEU A 66 15.99 1.54 -4.79
N TYR A 67 16.11 2.86 -4.61
CA TYR A 67 17.38 3.50 -4.29
C TYR A 67 17.94 2.99 -2.96
N ASP A 68 17.11 2.95 -1.93
CA ASP A 68 17.47 2.49 -0.59
C ASP A 68 17.87 1.02 -0.54
N TYR A 69 17.28 0.20 -1.42
CA TYR A 69 17.65 -1.20 -1.57
C TYR A 69 19.13 -1.37 -1.98
N GLY A 70 19.68 -0.44 -2.75
CA GLY A 70 21.13 -0.32 -2.96
C GLY A 70 21.70 -0.88 -4.27
N ASN A 71 20.86 -1.38 -5.20
CA ASN A 71 21.32 -1.75 -6.54
C ASN A 71 21.41 -0.53 -7.46
N THR A 72 22.52 0.21 -7.34
CA THR A 72 22.73 1.47 -8.07
C THR A 72 22.75 1.27 -9.58
N LEU A 73 23.47 0.25 -10.08
CA LEU A 73 23.56 0.00 -11.53
C LEU A 73 22.21 -0.42 -12.11
N GLY A 74 21.50 -1.35 -11.46
CA GLY A 74 20.18 -1.77 -11.94
C GLY A 74 19.17 -0.63 -11.92
N SER A 75 19.18 0.18 -10.87
CA SER A 75 18.34 1.39 -10.82
C SER A 75 18.69 2.37 -11.92
N ALA A 76 19.97 2.62 -12.19
CA ALA A 76 20.40 3.51 -13.27
C ALA A 76 19.98 2.99 -14.66
N LEU A 77 20.06 1.69 -14.90
CA LEU A 77 19.65 1.07 -16.17
C LEU A 77 18.14 1.14 -16.40
N MET A 78 17.32 0.87 -15.37
CA MET A 78 15.87 1.03 -15.45
C MET A 78 15.48 2.49 -15.69
N LEU A 79 16.13 3.42 -14.99
CA LEU A 79 15.86 4.86 -15.18
C LEU A 79 16.31 5.33 -16.56
N GLN A 80 17.45 4.87 -17.08
CA GLN A 80 17.93 5.28 -18.39
C GLN A 80 16.90 5.03 -19.49
N THR A 81 16.28 3.85 -19.52
CA THR A 81 15.28 3.51 -20.53
C THR A 81 13.96 4.22 -20.29
N HIS A 82 13.52 4.35 -19.05
CA HIS A 82 12.34 5.16 -18.73
C HIS A 82 12.52 6.62 -19.15
N TYR A 83 13.68 7.23 -18.90
CA TYR A 83 13.99 8.59 -19.36
C TYR A 83 13.95 8.73 -20.88
N ALA A 84 14.40 7.72 -21.64
CA ALA A 84 14.30 7.74 -23.09
C ALA A 84 12.85 7.80 -23.57
N GLY A 85 11.96 6.96 -23.01
CA GLY A 85 10.53 6.98 -23.32
C GLY A 85 9.86 8.30 -22.92
N ILE A 86 10.14 8.80 -21.72
CA ILE A 86 9.62 10.10 -21.26
C ILE A 86 10.07 11.25 -22.16
N LEU A 87 11.31 11.24 -22.66
CA LEU A 87 11.79 12.28 -23.58
C LEU A 87 11.05 12.23 -24.94
N GLU A 88 10.76 11.04 -25.47
CA GLU A 88 9.97 10.88 -26.69
C GLU A 88 8.55 11.43 -26.51
N GLU A 89 7.87 11.03 -25.43
CA GLU A 89 6.52 11.49 -25.12
C GLU A 89 6.49 13.00 -24.81
N PHE A 90 7.49 13.52 -24.10
CA PHE A 90 7.61 14.93 -23.80
C PHE A 90 7.84 15.77 -25.06
N HIS A 91 8.67 15.31 -26.00
CA HIS A 91 8.85 16.00 -27.27
C HIS A 91 7.54 16.10 -28.06
N GLN A 92 6.74 15.03 -28.07
CA GLN A 92 5.43 15.04 -28.71
C GLN A 92 4.48 16.02 -28.00
N LEU A 93 4.39 15.93 -26.67
CA LEU A 93 3.55 16.81 -25.86
C LEU A 93 3.94 18.28 -26.03
N ALA A 94 5.24 18.60 -26.06
CA ALA A 94 5.74 19.96 -26.26
C ALA A 94 5.45 20.50 -27.67
N ALA A 95 5.48 19.64 -28.70
CA ALA A 95 5.16 20.03 -30.07
C ALA A 95 3.67 20.29 -30.27
N GLU A 96 2.81 19.55 -29.57
CA GLU A 96 1.36 19.67 -29.65
C GLU A 96 0.79 20.74 -28.69
N PHE A 97 1.51 21.06 -27.61
CA PHE A 97 1.05 21.99 -26.57
C PHE A 97 0.74 23.38 -27.14
N GLN A 98 -0.53 23.79 -26.98
CA GLN A 98 -0.96 25.14 -27.29
C GLN A 98 -1.26 25.87 -25.99
N PRO A 99 -0.55 26.99 -25.69
CA PRO A 99 -0.84 27.76 -24.49
C PRO A 99 -2.28 28.27 -24.56
N PRO A 100 -3.01 28.28 -23.43
CA PRO A 100 -4.38 28.75 -23.40
C PRO A 100 -4.46 30.19 -23.95
N GLU A 101 -5.43 30.44 -24.83
CA GLU A 101 -5.61 31.75 -25.44
C GLU A 101 -5.70 32.85 -24.37
N LYS A 102 -5.09 34.02 -24.66
CA LYS A 102 -5.16 35.19 -23.79
C LYS A 102 -6.63 35.58 -23.60
N LYS A 103 -7.14 35.45 -22.37
CA LYS A 103 -8.50 35.87 -22.02
C LYS A 103 -8.63 37.38 -22.21
N GLY A 104 -9.59 37.82 -23.02
CA GLY A 104 -10.00 39.23 -23.09
C GLY A 104 -10.70 39.66 -21.80
N LEU A 105 -10.73 40.97 -21.51
CA LEU A 105 -11.26 41.54 -20.26
C LEU A 105 -12.73 41.17 -19.94
N PHE A 106 -13.48 40.57 -20.87
CA PHE A 106 -14.90 40.21 -20.71
C PHE A 106 -15.19 38.70 -20.81
N THR A 107 -14.17 37.83 -20.90
CA THR A 107 -14.40 36.38 -21.01
C THR A 107 -14.69 35.76 -19.64
N ARG A 108 -15.92 35.26 -19.44
CA ARG A 108 -16.34 34.54 -18.22
C ARG A 108 -15.33 33.44 -17.88
N LYS A 109 -14.95 33.31 -16.60
CA LYS A 109 -14.05 32.23 -16.10
C LYS A 109 -14.64 30.86 -16.46
N LYS A 110 -14.27 30.29 -17.62
CA LYS A 110 -14.29 28.84 -17.79
C LYS A 110 -13.26 28.29 -16.80
N GLN A 111 -13.71 27.39 -15.92
CA GLN A 111 -12.81 26.53 -15.16
C GLN A 111 -11.83 25.87 -16.16
N PRO A 112 -10.55 25.72 -15.81
CA PRO A 112 -9.66 24.88 -16.61
C PRO A 112 -10.36 23.54 -16.80
N SER A 113 -10.57 23.10 -18.04
CA SER A 113 -11.20 21.80 -18.22
C SER A 113 -10.24 20.76 -17.65
N GLU A 114 -10.70 19.95 -16.68
CA GLU A 114 -10.08 18.66 -16.29
C GLU A 114 -9.86 17.70 -17.48
N LYS A 115 -10.27 18.09 -18.69
CA LYS A 115 -10.21 17.34 -19.94
C LYS A 115 -9.15 17.87 -20.91
N ASP A 116 -8.10 18.50 -20.42
CA ASP A 116 -6.95 18.75 -21.27
C ASP A 116 -6.11 17.45 -21.34
N PRO A 117 -6.03 16.78 -22.50
CA PRO A 117 -5.36 15.50 -22.64
C PRO A 117 -3.88 15.55 -22.19
N TYR A 118 -3.21 16.71 -22.29
CA TYR A 118 -1.82 16.88 -21.87
C TYR A 118 -1.64 16.65 -20.36
N TRP A 119 -2.49 17.26 -19.53
CA TRP A 119 -2.38 17.13 -18.07
C TRP A 119 -2.71 15.72 -17.62
N LYS A 120 -3.68 15.07 -18.26
CA LYS A 120 -4.05 13.69 -17.93
C LYS A 120 -2.92 12.72 -18.23
N GLN A 121 -2.25 12.86 -19.38
CA GLN A 121 -1.12 12.01 -19.76
C GLN A 121 0.06 12.19 -18.80
N LEU A 122 0.43 13.44 -18.47
CA LEU A 122 1.49 13.71 -17.50
C LEU A 122 1.14 13.18 -16.10
N GLN A 123 -0.12 13.29 -15.69
CA GLN A 123 -0.56 12.77 -14.41
C GLN A 123 -0.49 11.24 -14.37
N GLU A 124 -0.96 10.55 -15.43
CA GLU A 124 -0.86 9.10 -15.55
C GLU A 124 0.59 8.62 -15.48
N GLN A 125 1.53 9.31 -16.14
CA GLN A 125 2.97 9.00 -16.08
C GLN A 125 3.58 9.16 -14.68
N VAL A 126 3.11 10.13 -13.89
CA VAL A 126 3.65 10.39 -12.54
C VAL A 126 3.01 9.49 -11.49
N GLU A 127 1.78 9.03 -11.72
CA GLU A 127 1.02 8.17 -10.81
C GLU A 127 1.23 6.66 -11.08
N SER A 128 1.68 6.28 -12.28
CA SER A 128 1.94 4.89 -12.65
C SER A 128 3.13 4.30 -11.88
N CYS A 129 3.03 3.03 -11.50
CA CYS A 129 4.11 2.35 -10.80
C CYS A 129 4.03 0.83 -10.91
N ALA A 130 5.05 0.22 -11.51
CA ALA A 130 5.11 -1.23 -11.70
C ALA A 130 5.11 -2.04 -10.38
N ILE A 131 5.61 -1.46 -9.27
CA ILE A 131 5.53 -2.08 -7.95
C ILE A 131 4.12 -1.94 -7.36
N CYS A 132 3.47 -0.77 -7.48
CA CYS A 132 2.07 -0.61 -7.07
C CYS A 132 1.16 -1.60 -7.78
N ASP A 133 1.35 -1.80 -9.09
CA ASP A 133 0.55 -2.75 -9.88
C ASP A 133 0.71 -4.18 -9.37
N LYS A 134 1.94 -4.59 -9.06
CA LYS A 134 2.20 -5.91 -8.44
C LYS A 134 1.56 -6.01 -7.05
N ILE A 135 1.59 -4.95 -6.26
CA ILE A 135 0.95 -4.91 -4.95
C ILE A 135 -0.57 -5.10 -5.10
N GLU A 136 -1.25 -4.28 -5.88
CA GLU A 136 -2.71 -4.37 -6.07
C GLU A 136 -3.11 -5.74 -6.63
N TYR A 137 -2.36 -6.26 -7.61
CA TYR A 137 -2.61 -7.59 -8.19
C TYR A 137 -2.59 -8.70 -7.11
N ASN A 138 -1.60 -8.71 -6.23
CA ASN A 138 -1.49 -9.74 -5.19
C ASN A 138 -2.48 -9.50 -4.05
N MET A 139 -2.63 -8.25 -3.61
CA MET A 139 -3.53 -7.90 -2.50
C MET A 139 -4.99 -8.22 -2.84
N GLN A 140 -5.43 -7.96 -4.07
CA GLN A 140 -6.77 -8.34 -4.52
C GLN A 140 -7.03 -9.85 -4.34
N ARG A 141 -6.05 -10.69 -4.69
CA ARG A 141 -6.14 -12.15 -4.51
C ARG A 141 -6.13 -12.57 -3.04
N TYR A 142 -5.40 -11.83 -2.20
CA TYR A 142 -5.41 -12.08 -0.76
C TYR A 142 -6.76 -11.74 -0.13
N TYR A 143 -7.43 -10.68 -0.59
CA TYR A 143 -8.81 -10.39 -0.17
C TYR A 143 -9.77 -11.51 -0.60
N GLU A 144 -9.75 -11.90 -1.88
CA GLU A 144 -10.57 -13.02 -2.39
C GLU A 144 -10.33 -14.30 -1.57
N THR A 145 -9.06 -14.63 -1.32
CA THR A 145 -8.67 -15.80 -0.54
C THR A 145 -9.13 -15.70 0.92
N PHE A 146 -9.02 -14.53 1.54
CA PHE A 146 -9.54 -14.29 2.88
C PHE A 146 -11.05 -14.60 2.95
N PHE A 147 -11.85 -14.15 1.98
CA PHE A 147 -13.29 -14.43 1.96
C PHE A 147 -13.62 -15.90 1.70
N VAL A 148 -12.75 -16.63 1.00
CA VAL A 148 -12.84 -18.10 0.90
C VAL A 148 -12.52 -18.75 2.25
N MET A 149 -11.47 -18.30 2.94
CA MET A 149 -10.97 -18.90 4.17
C MET A 149 -11.89 -18.69 5.38
N ILE A 150 -12.59 -17.56 5.50
CA ILE A 150 -13.56 -17.33 6.58
C ILE A 150 -14.81 -18.24 6.48
N ARG A 151 -14.90 -19.12 5.49
CA ARG A 151 -15.90 -20.21 5.49
C ARG A 151 -15.57 -21.27 6.55
N ASP A 152 -14.29 -21.41 6.89
CA ASP A 152 -13.81 -22.26 7.96
C ASP A 152 -13.89 -21.53 9.31
N VAL A 153 -14.52 -22.18 10.30
CA VAL A 153 -14.67 -21.66 11.66
C VAL A 153 -13.32 -21.49 12.34
N GLN A 154 -12.35 -22.39 12.11
CA GLN A 154 -11.03 -22.25 12.71
C GLN A 154 -10.30 -21.00 12.22
N PHE A 155 -10.50 -20.63 10.95
CA PHE A 155 -9.94 -19.40 10.44
C PHE A 155 -10.64 -18.16 11.01
N ARG A 156 -11.97 -18.22 11.24
CA ARG A 156 -12.69 -17.13 11.92
C ARG A 156 -12.12 -16.84 13.30
N GLU A 157 -11.80 -17.89 14.07
CA GLU A 157 -11.15 -17.74 15.37
C GLU A 157 -9.80 -16.99 15.26
N LYS A 158 -9.00 -17.28 14.22
CA LYS A 158 -7.77 -16.52 13.94
C LYS A 158 -8.04 -15.06 13.61
N VAL A 159 -9.12 -14.76 12.89
CA VAL A 159 -9.53 -13.38 12.60
C VAL A 159 -9.90 -12.64 13.88
N GLU A 160 -10.71 -13.25 14.75
CA GLU A 160 -11.16 -12.67 16.01
C GLU A 160 -10.01 -12.48 17.03
N LEU A 161 -8.96 -13.30 16.96
CA LEU A 161 -7.78 -13.19 17.81
C LEU A 161 -6.72 -12.19 17.30
N CYS A 162 -6.87 -11.67 16.07
CA CYS A 162 -5.89 -10.72 15.55
C CYS A 162 -6.09 -9.31 16.16
N LYS A 163 -5.19 -8.38 15.83
CA LYS A 163 -5.25 -7.01 16.37
C LYS A 163 -6.14 -6.07 15.54
N GLY A 164 -7.03 -6.61 14.72
CA GLY A 164 -7.84 -5.87 13.76
C GLY A 164 -7.07 -5.41 12.53
N PHE A 165 -7.49 -4.29 11.95
CA PHE A 165 -7.00 -3.82 10.64
C PHE A 165 -6.61 -2.34 10.70
N CYS A 166 -5.75 -1.87 9.79
CA CYS A 166 -5.58 -0.43 9.61
C CYS A 166 -6.81 0.16 8.90
N LEU A 167 -7.10 1.46 9.06
CA LEU A 167 -8.30 2.08 8.48
C LEU A 167 -8.38 1.91 6.96
N ARG A 168 -7.25 1.98 6.25
CA ARG A 168 -7.18 1.76 4.80
C ARG A 168 -7.62 0.34 4.42
N HIS A 169 -7.05 -0.67 5.08
CA HIS A 169 -7.38 -2.07 4.81
C HIS A 169 -8.77 -2.46 5.32
N PHE A 170 -9.23 -1.86 6.42
CA PHE A 170 -10.60 -2.01 6.90
C PHE A 170 -11.61 -1.50 5.85
N ALA A 171 -11.41 -0.29 5.32
CA ALA A 171 -12.26 0.26 4.28
C ALA A 171 -12.26 -0.61 3.01
N ARG A 172 -11.08 -1.09 2.57
CA ARG A 172 -11.00 -2.01 1.43
C ARG A 172 -11.70 -3.33 1.72
N LEU A 173 -11.52 -3.89 2.92
CA LEU A 173 -12.14 -5.14 3.33
C LEU A 173 -13.67 -5.05 3.31
N LEU A 174 -14.26 -3.96 3.82
CA LEU A 174 -15.71 -3.75 3.74
C LEU A 174 -16.20 -3.64 2.29
N LYS A 175 -15.46 -2.92 1.43
CA LYS A 175 -15.79 -2.80 0.01
C LYS A 175 -15.76 -4.14 -0.72
N GLU A 176 -14.78 -4.99 -0.45
CA GLU A 176 -14.71 -6.33 -1.06
C GLU A 176 -15.77 -7.26 -0.47
N ALA A 177 -16.11 -7.13 0.82
CA ALA A 177 -17.15 -7.94 1.47
C ALA A 177 -18.53 -7.78 0.81
N GLU A 178 -18.86 -6.59 0.30
CA GLU A 178 -20.10 -6.35 -0.45
C GLU A 178 -20.23 -7.23 -1.70
N LYS A 179 -19.09 -7.53 -2.34
CA LYS A 179 -19.03 -8.35 -3.57
C LYS A 179 -18.92 -9.84 -3.24
N GLU A 180 -18.07 -10.17 -2.28
CA GLU A 180 -17.63 -11.56 -2.04
C GLU A 180 -18.54 -12.34 -1.10
N LEU A 181 -19.22 -11.66 -0.17
CA LEU A 181 -19.99 -12.36 0.87
C LEU A 181 -21.43 -12.63 0.46
N PRO A 182 -21.90 -13.89 0.47
CA PRO A 182 -23.33 -14.21 0.47
C PRO A 182 -23.97 -13.85 1.81
N ASN A 183 -25.30 -13.66 1.83
CA ASN A 183 -26.05 -13.18 3.00
C ASN A 183 -25.67 -13.86 4.33
N GLY A 184 -25.59 -15.20 4.37
CA GLY A 184 -25.30 -15.91 5.63
C GLY A 184 -23.89 -15.72 6.22
N GLN A 185 -22.90 -15.31 5.42
CA GLN A 185 -21.55 -15.00 5.96
C GLN A 185 -21.48 -13.56 6.49
N ARG A 186 -22.35 -12.66 6.00
CA ARG A 186 -22.43 -11.28 6.45
C ARG A 186 -22.86 -11.17 7.92
N ASP A 187 -23.71 -12.09 8.37
CA ASP A 187 -24.25 -12.13 9.73
C ASP A 187 -23.17 -12.29 10.80
N TRP A 188 -22.10 -13.04 10.50
CA TRP A 188 -20.93 -13.12 11.37
C TRP A 188 -19.93 -12.01 11.06
N PHE A 189 -19.62 -11.80 9.77
CA PHE A 189 -18.50 -10.98 9.35
C PHE A 189 -18.58 -9.53 9.85
N TYR A 190 -19.71 -8.84 9.61
CA TYR A 190 -19.79 -7.42 9.98
C TYR A 190 -19.76 -7.23 11.51
N PRO A 191 -20.57 -7.93 12.32
CA PRO A 191 -20.49 -7.78 13.77
C PRO A 191 -19.10 -8.11 14.33
N ALA A 192 -18.49 -9.22 13.91
CA ALA A 192 -17.18 -9.63 14.41
C ALA A 192 -16.07 -8.63 14.04
N VAL A 193 -16.01 -8.20 12.77
CA VAL A 193 -14.97 -7.30 12.28
C VAL A 193 -15.12 -5.88 12.84
N PHE A 194 -16.35 -5.37 13.03
CA PHE A 194 -16.56 -4.07 13.66
C PHE A 194 -16.20 -4.09 15.15
N ALA A 195 -16.63 -5.12 15.89
CA ALA A 195 -16.29 -5.26 17.31
C ALA A 195 -14.76 -5.35 17.51
N LEU A 196 -14.10 -6.19 16.70
CA LEU A 196 -12.65 -6.33 16.68
C LEU A 196 -11.92 -5.00 16.41
N MET A 197 -12.45 -4.21 15.47
CA MET A 197 -11.88 -2.91 15.10
C MET A 197 -12.06 -1.88 16.22
N GLU A 198 -13.24 -1.81 16.83
CA GLU A 198 -13.52 -0.91 17.95
C GLU A 198 -12.62 -1.21 19.14
N GLU A 199 -12.54 -2.48 19.56
CA GLU A 199 -11.67 -2.92 20.66
C GLU A 199 -10.22 -2.50 20.42
N ASN A 200 -9.69 -2.73 19.23
CA ASN A 200 -8.30 -2.44 18.92
C ASN A 200 -8.02 -0.95 18.70
N LEU A 201 -9.00 -0.17 18.24
CA LEU A 201 -8.89 1.30 18.20
C LEU A 201 -8.81 1.87 19.62
N ILE A 202 -9.66 1.39 20.52
CA ILE A 202 -9.65 1.79 21.94
C ILE A 202 -8.31 1.41 22.57
N ARG A 203 -7.86 0.16 22.42
CA ARG A 203 -6.57 -0.32 22.95
C ARG A 203 -5.40 0.58 22.52
N VAL A 204 -5.27 0.85 21.22
CA VAL A 204 -4.16 1.67 20.70
C VAL A 204 -4.28 3.13 21.16
N LYS A 205 -5.50 3.66 21.26
CA LYS A 205 -5.73 5.01 21.80
C LYS A 205 -5.31 5.11 23.27
N GLU A 206 -5.71 4.16 24.11
CA GLU A 206 -5.36 4.15 25.54
C GLU A 206 -3.85 4.05 25.75
N ASP A 207 -3.16 3.22 24.95
CA ASP A 207 -1.71 3.14 24.96
C ASP A 207 -1.05 4.46 24.55
N LEU A 208 -1.62 5.17 23.57
CA LEU A 208 -1.13 6.47 23.10
C LEU A 208 -1.37 7.57 24.15
N ASP A 209 -2.53 7.56 24.81
CA ASP A 209 -2.83 8.47 25.92
C ASP A 209 -1.85 8.23 27.08
N TRP A 210 -1.53 6.98 27.38
CA TRP A 210 -0.53 6.64 28.39
C TRP A 210 0.89 7.07 27.98
N LEU A 211 1.26 6.90 26.71
CA LEU A 211 2.52 7.41 26.18
C LEU A 211 2.64 8.92 26.44
N ILE A 212 1.60 9.69 26.14
CA ILE A 212 1.57 11.14 26.36
C ILE A 212 1.67 11.45 27.86
N ALA A 213 0.88 10.76 28.69
CA ALA A 213 0.88 10.95 30.14
C ALA A 213 2.25 10.64 30.78
N LYS A 214 3.04 9.71 30.22
CA LYS A 214 4.39 9.36 30.70
C LYS A 214 5.41 10.50 30.59
N TYR A 215 5.15 11.52 29.77
CA TYR A 215 5.98 12.72 29.67
C TYR A 215 5.63 13.80 30.71
N ASP A 216 4.55 13.64 31.49
CA ASP A 216 4.30 14.45 32.68
C ASP A 216 5.29 14.04 33.80
N TYR A 217 5.95 15.02 34.43
CA TYR A 217 6.90 14.78 35.52
C TYR A 217 6.30 13.99 36.69
N ARG A 218 4.98 14.11 36.92
CA ARG A 218 4.25 13.35 37.95
C ARG A 218 4.28 11.85 37.70
N ASN A 219 4.39 11.43 36.44
CA ASN A 219 4.41 10.04 36.02
C ASN A 219 5.82 9.54 35.69
N ALA A 220 6.87 10.30 36.02
CA ALA A 220 8.25 9.96 35.64
C ALA A 220 8.66 8.55 36.12
N GLY A 221 8.28 8.17 37.33
CA GLY A 221 8.56 6.85 37.91
C GLY A 221 7.51 5.77 37.65
N ALA A 222 6.40 6.08 36.95
CA ALA A 222 5.35 5.11 36.66
C ALA A 222 5.78 4.13 35.55
N ASP A 223 5.23 2.91 35.58
CA ASP A 223 5.47 1.90 34.54
C ASP A 223 4.95 2.36 33.17
N TRP A 224 5.71 2.09 32.12
CA TRP A 224 5.32 2.37 30.74
C TRP A 224 4.18 1.48 30.24
N LYS A 225 3.86 0.37 30.92
CA LYS A 225 2.88 -0.61 30.42
C LYS A 225 3.19 -0.96 28.96
N ASN A 226 2.19 -0.95 28.08
CA ASN A 226 2.35 -1.21 26.65
C ASN A 226 2.59 0.06 25.79
N SER A 227 2.85 1.22 26.40
CA SER A 227 2.80 2.50 25.67
C SER A 227 4.06 2.87 24.86
N ARG A 228 5.20 2.18 25.07
CA ARG A 228 6.49 2.58 24.49
C ARG A 228 6.47 2.67 22.96
N ASP A 229 5.71 1.79 22.34
CA ASP A 229 5.55 1.69 20.89
C ASP A 229 4.16 2.18 20.42
N ALA A 230 3.41 2.86 21.28
CA ALA A 230 2.04 3.29 20.96
C ALA A 230 1.99 4.21 19.74
N LEU A 231 2.98 5.09 19.57
CA LEU A 231 3.04 6.01 18.43
C LEU A 231 3.13 5.28 17.09
N GLN A 232 4.02 4.30 16.97
CA GLN A 232 4.16 3.51 15.74
C GLN A 232 2.91 2.66 15.48
N ARG A 233 2.31 2.05 16.52
CA ARG A 233 1.08 1.28 16.38
C ARG A 233 -0.10 2.16 15.97
N ALA A 234 -0.19 3.38 16.49
CA ALA A 234 -1.20 4.35 16.08
C ALA A 234 -1.04 4.77 14.61
N MET A 235 0.20 5.08 14.17
CA MET A 235 0.48 5.37 12.76
C MET A 235 0.11 4.20 11.85
N GLN A 236 0.42 2.96 12.27
CA GLN A 236 0.04 1.77 11.54
C GLN A 236 -1.48 1.58 11.51
N LYS A 237 -2.18 1.76 12.64
CA LYS A 237 -3.64 1.58 12.69
C LYS A 237 -4.37 2.59 11.82
N LEU A 238 -3.91 3.83 11.77
CA LEU A 238 -4.58 4.89 11.03
C LEU A 238 -4.22 4.90 9.54
N GLN A 239 -2.95 4.65 9.20
CA GLN A 239 -2.44 4.87 7.84
C GLN A 239 -1.81 3.62 7.21
N GLY A 240 -1.65 2.53 7.96
CA GLY A 240 -0.99 1.30 7.48
C GLY A 240 0.52 1.40 7.36
N LEU A 241 1.15 2.37 8.04
CA LEU A 241 2.59 2.63 7.99
C LEU A 241 3.37 1.86 9.08
N HIS A 242 4.62 1.51 8.77
CA HIS A 242 5.54 0.84 9.71
C HIS A 242 6.80 1.68 9.91
N PRO A 243 6.71 2.78 10.68
CA PRO A 243 7.81 3.73 10.81
C PRO A 243 9.05 3.17 11.50
N ALA A 244 8.91 2.08 12.25
CA ALA A 244 10.01 1.41 12.95
C ALA A 244 10.65 0.27 12.14
N ASP A 245 10.11 -0.07 10.97
CA ASP A 245 10.73 -1.06 10.11
C ASP A 245 12.10 -0.54 9.63
N PRO A 246 13.14 -1.37 9.65
CA PRO A 246 14.40 -1.00 9.04
C PRO A 246 14.21 -0.81 7.53
N ILE A 247 15.03 0.08 6.96
CA ILE A 247 15.11 0.23 5.51
C ILE A 247 15.47 -1.12 4.89
N TYR A 248 14.66 -1.58 3.94
CA TYR A 248 14.90 -2.83 3.23
C TYR A 248 16.09 -2.67 2.27
N LYS A 249 17.16 -3.43 2.50
CA LYS A 249 18.43 -3.34 1.76
C LYS A 249 18.77 -4.67 1.09
N ASN A 250 19.61 -4.59 0.07
CA ASN A 250 20.27 -5.73 -0.54
C ASN A 250 21.34 -6.24 0.44
N GLU A 251 21.00 -7.28 1.21
CA GLU A 251 21.92 -8.02 2.07
C GLU A 251 22.63 -9.14 1.31
#